data_AF-A0A3L6TJX8-F1
#
_entry.id   AF-A0A3L6TJX8-F1
#
_cell.length_a   1.000
_cell.length_b   1.000
_cell.length_c   1.000
_cell.angle_alpha   90.00
_cell.angle_beta   90.00
_cell.angle_gamma   90.00
#
_symmetry.space_group_name_H-M   'P 1'
#
loop_
_entity.id
_entity.type
_entity.pdbx_description
1 polymer ?
#
loop_
_entity_poly.entity_id
_entity_poly.type
_entity_poly.pdbx_seq_one_letter_code
_entity_poly.pdbx_strand_id
1 'polypeptide(L)'
;MDAGKFPAGLRVLAVDDDRVSLMILEKQLKHCNYNVTAVTDAKKALDMIRERKDGDQFNLVISDVVMPDIDGFKLLELIGLEMDMPVISKALAQTHSLPF
;
A
#
# COMPACT_ATOMS: atom_id res chain seq x y z
N MET A 1 25.20 -17.12 3.19
CA MET A 1 24.75 -15.76 3.56
C MET A 1 23.74 -15.34 2.51
N ASP A 2 22.46 -15.62 2.75
CA ASP A 2 21.36 -15.34 1.81
C ASP A 2 20.88 -13.88 1.94
N ALA A 3 21.81 -12.94 1.77
CA ALA A 3 21.51 -11.51 1.77
C ALA A 3 20.97 -11.11 0.38
N GLY A 4 19.68 -11.35 0.13
CA GLY A 4 19.06 -10.92 -1.13
C GLY A 4 17.69 -11.52 -1.47
N LYS A 5 17.16 -12.46 -0.70
CA LYS A 5 15.79 -12.94 -0.90
C LYS A 5 14.82 -12.12 -0.07
N PHE A 6 13.90 -11.44 -0.74
CA PHE A 6 12.70 -10.93 -0.09
C PHE A 6 11.95 -12.10 0.58
N PRO A 7 11.34 -11.88 1.76
CA PRO A 7 10.47 -12.89 2.36
C PRO A 7 9.39 -13.28 1.35
N ALA A 8 9.04 -14.56 1.23
CA ALA A 8 7.98 -14.99 0.32
C ALA A 8 6.64 -15.11 1.07
N GLY A 9 5.52 -14.96 0.37
CA GLY A 9 4.19 -15.26 0.89
C GLY A 9 3.56 -14.17 1.76
N LEU A 10 4.19 -13.00 1.91
CA LEU A 10 3.56 -11.86 2.60
C LEU A 10 2.25 -11.45 1.93
N ARG A 11 1.22 -11.22 2.74
CA ARG A 11 -0.06 -10.65 2.29
C ARG A 11 0.05 -9.14 2.26
N VAL A 12 0.03 -8.55 1.07
CA VAL A 12 0.23 -7.11 0.86
C VAL A 12 -1.06 -6.49 0.35
N LEU A 13 -1.50 -5.40 0.98
CA LEU A 13 -2.57 -4.56 0.46
C LEU A 13 -1.95 -3.34 -0.24
N ALA A 14 -2.16 -3.23 -1.55
CA ALA A 14 -1.69 -2.11 -2.37
C ALA A 14 -2.85 -1.15 -2.67
N VAL A 15 -2.66 0.13 -2.42
CA VAL A 15 -3.67 1.19 -2.57
C VAL A 15 -3.08 2.34 -3.39
N ASP A 16 -3.63 2.59 -4.57
CA ASP A 16 -3.21 3.69 -5.46
C ASP A 16 -4.40 4.06 -6.36
N ASP A 17 -4.76 5.33 -6.44
CA ASP A 17 -5.90 5.80 -7.24
C ASP A 17 -5.60 5.74 -8.75
N ASP A 18 -4.32 5.81 -9.12
CA ASP A 18 -3.88 5.58 -10.49
C ASP A 18 -3.76 4.08 -10.80
N ARG A 19 -4.65 3.60 -11.67
CA ARG A 19 -4.72 2.18 -12.08
C ARG A 19 -3.42 1.69 -12.71
N VAL A 20 -2.70 2.55 -13.43
CA VAL A 20 -1.46 2.17 -14.11
C VAL A 20 -0.36 1.92 -13.07
N SER A 21 -0.18 2.85 -12.14
CA SER A 21 0.75 2.72 -11.00
C SER A 21 0.42 1.50 -10.16
N LEU A 22 -0.87 1.29 -9.84
CA LEU A 22 -1.33 0.13 -9.09
C LEU A 22 -0.99 -1.20 -9.79
N MET A 23 -1.19 -1.29 -11.12
CA MET A 23 -0.87 -2.48 -11.91
C MET A 23 0.64 -2.76 -11.93
N ILE A 24 1.47 -1.73 -12.06
CA ILE A 24 2.94 -1.87 -12.02
C ILE A 24 3.38 -2.37 -10.64
N LEU A 25 2.86 -1.76 -9.57
CA LEU A 25 3.14 -2.14 -8.19
C LEU A 25 2.73 -3.59 -7.92
N GLU A 26 1.52 -3.98 -8.31
CA GLU A 26 1.04 -5.36 -8.16
C GLU A 26 1.95 -6.36 -8.85
N LYS A 27 2.38 -6.07 -10.09
CA LYS A 27 3.29 -6.93 -10.85
C LYS A 27 4.65 -7.09 -10.15
N GLN A 28 5.22 -6.00 -9.65
CA GLN A 28 6.50 -6.02 -8.93
C GLN A 28 6.41 -6.85 -7.64
N LEU A 29 5.36 -6.65 -6.85
CA LEU A 29 5.14 -7.39 -5.60
C LEU A 29 4.90 -8.88 -5.85
N LYS A 30 4.18 -9.25 -6.91
CA LYS A 30 4.00 -10.65 -7.32
C LYS A 30 5.32 -11.29 -7.78
N HIS A 31 6.21 -10.55 -8.44
CA HIS A 31 7.56 -11.04 -8.76
C HIS A 31 8.39 -11.33 -7.50
N CYS A 32 8.09 -10.66 -6.37
CA CYS A 32 8.68 -10.96 -5.06
C CYS A 32 7.96 -12.11 -4.32
N ASN A 33 7.07 -12.86 -5.00
CA ASN A 33 6.28 -13.95 -4.42
C ASN A 33 5.36 -13.51 -3.27
N TYR A 34 4.83 -12.28 -3.31
CA TYR A 34 3.82 -11.80 -2.37
C TYR A 34 2.39 -12.11 -2.83
N ASN A 35 1.49 -12.24 -1.86
CA ASN A 35 0.05 -12.37 -2.04
C ASN A 35 -0.57 -10.96 -2.02
N VAL A 36 -0.75 -10.38 -3.19
CA VAL A 36 -1.14 -8.97 -3.34
C VAL A 36 -2.64 -8.83 -3.53
N THR A 37 -3.26 -7.97 -2.73
CA THR A 37 -4.61 -7.42 -2.96
C THR A 37 -4.45 -5.97 -3.39
N ALA A 38 -4.90 -5.64 -4.59
CA ALA A 38 -4.79 -4.29 -5.14
C ALA A 38 -6.16 -3.61 -5.20
N VAL A 39 -6.27 -2.39 -4.68
CA VAL A 39 -7.50 -1.58 -4.69
C VAL A 39 -7.21 -0.13 -5.03
N THR A 40 -8.12 0.52 -5.75
CA THR A 40 -7.99 1.95 -6.11
C THR A 40 -8.70 2.89 -5.14
N ASP A 41 -9.28 2.34 -4.07
CA ASP A 41 -10.16 3.07 -3.16
C ASP A 41 -9.73 2.81 -1.71
N ALA A 42 -9.40 3.88 -0.98
CA ALA A 42 -8.94 3.81 0.40
C ALA A 42 -10.02 3.35 1.39
N LYS A 43 -11.31 3.64 1.14
CA LYS A 43 -12.41 3.17 2.00
C LYS A 43 -12.54 1.65 1.87
N LYS A 44 -12.49 1.14 0.64
CA LYS A 44 -12.49 -0.31 0.39
C LYS A 44 -11.27 -0.98 1.04
N ALA A 45 -10.11 -0.34 1.00
CA ALA A 45 -8.92 -0.82 1.70
C ALA A 45 -9.16 -0.94 3.21
N LEU A 46 -9.73 0.10 3.82
CA LEU A 46 -10.04 0.12 5.26
C LEU A 46 -11.06 -0.95 5.65
N ASP A 47 -12.12 -1.14 4.86
CA ASP A 47 -13.13 -2.17 5.09
C ASP A 47 -12.49 -3.58 5.05
N MET A 48 -11.64 -3.85 4.05
CA MET A 48 -10.92 -5.13 3.95
C MET A 48 -10.01 -5.40 5.15
N ILE A 49 -9.37 -4.36 5.68
CA ILE A 49 -8.51 -4.49 6.87
C ILE A 49 -9.36 -4.80 8.10
N ARG A 50 -10.50 -4.13 8.27
CA ARG A 50 -11.42 -4.30 9.42
C ARG A 50 -12.14 -5.64 9.42
N GLU A 51 -12.48 -6.16 8.24
CA GLU A 51 -13.18 -7.44 8.08
C GLU A 51 -12.26 -8.64 8.40
N ARG A 52 -10.95 -8.51 8.19
CA ARG A 52 -9.97 -9.57 8.47
C ARG A 52 -9.65 -9.65 9.97
N LYS A 53 -9.94 -10.80 10.57
CA LYS A 53 -9.61 -11.15 11.97
C LYS A 53 -8.74 -12.40 12.02
N ASP A 54 -8.01 -12.56 13.12
CA ASP A 54 -7.26 -13.75 13.55
C ASP A 54 -6.52 -14.52 12.43
N GLY A 55 -5.21 -14.25 12.27
CA GLY A 55 -4.32 -15.03 11.41
C GLY A 55 -4.39 -14.73 9.90
N ASP A 56 -5.48 -14.12 9.42
CA ASP A 56 -5.66 -13.71 8.01
C ASP A 56 -5.46 -12.19 7.76
N GLN A 57 -4.84 -11.48 8.70
CA GLN A 57 -4.49 -10.08 8.49
C GLN A 57 -3.41 -9.90 7.43
N PHE A 58 -3.44 -8.74 6.77
CA PHE A 58 -2.36 -8.29 5.90
C PHE A 58 -1.08 -8.12 6.72
N ASN A 59 0.08 -8.30 6.08
CA ASN A 59 1.39 -8.09 6.69
C ASN A 59 1.97 -6.71 6.38
N LEU A 60 1.55 -6.10 5.27
CA LEU A 60 2.04 -4.80 4.80
C LEU A 60 0.95 -4.07 4.03
N VAL A 61 0.82 -2.76 4.26
CA VAL A 61 0.05 -1.86 3.39
C VAL A 61 1.02 -0.97 2.62
N ILE A 62 0.82 -0.84 1.32
CA ILE A 62 1.53 0.10 0.46
C ILE A 62 0.50 1.05 -0.12
N SER A 63 0.61 2.34 0.19
CA SER A 63 -0.34 3.37 -0.29
C SER A 63 0.39 4.51 -0.98
N ASP A 64 -0.18 5.07 -2.04
CA ASP A 64 0.17 6.43 -2.45
C ASP A 64 -0.36 7.43 -1.41
N VAL A 65 0.45 8.42 -1.04
CA VAL A 65 0.06 9.50 -0.10
C VAL A 65 -0.52 10.71 -0.82
N VAL A 66 -0.24 10.87 -2.11
CA VAL A 66 -0.70 12.01 -2.91
C VAL A 66 -1.96 11.62 -3.65
N MET A 67 -3.04 11.34 -2.90
CA MET A 67 -4.38 11.15 -3.47
C MET A 67 -5.12 12.50 -3.40
N PRO A 68 -5.46 13.14 -4.53
CA PRO A 68 -6.05 14.49 -4.55
C PRO A 68 -7.48 14.54 -3.97
N ASP A 69 -8.20 13.41 -4.00
CA ASP A 69 -9.62 13.36 -3.65
C ASP A 69 -9.96 12.51 -2.42
N ILE A 70 -9.03 11.71 -1.90
CA ILE A 70 -9.33 10.67 -0.90
C ILE A 70 -8.37 10.67 0.29
N ASP A 71 -8.96 10.37 1.44
CA ASP A 71 -8.51 10.00 2.79
C ASP A 71 -7.24 9.10 2.92
N GLY A 72 -6.24 9.19 2.04
CA GLY A 72 -4.97 8.48 2.16
C GLY A 72 -4.27 8.75 3.48
N PHE A 73 -4.30 10.00 3.94
CA PHE A 73 -3.81 10.35 5.27
C PHE A 73 -4.63 9.71 6.41
N LYS A 74 -5.97 9.63 6.31
CA LYS A 74 -6.77 8.92 7.32
C LYS A 74 -6.55 7.41 7.28
N LEU A 75 -6.33 6.85 6.10
CA LEU A 75 -5.96 5.44 5.92
C LEU A 75 -4.64 5.17 6.66
N LEU A 76 -3.63 6.03 6.48
CA LEU A 76 -2.35 5.94 7.19
C LEU A 76 -2.50 6.13 8.70
N GLU A 77 -3.29 7.12 9.13
CA GLU A 77 -3.55 7.41 10.54
C GLU A 77 -4.19 6.20 11.23
N LEU A 78 -5.24 5.62 10.65
CA LEU A 78 -5.93 4.46 11.22
C LEU A 78 -5.04 3.21 11.23
N ILE A 79 -4.34 2.92 10.13
CA ILE A 79 -3.53 1.69 10.03
C ILE A 79 -2.27 1.79 10.90
N GLY A 80 -1.58 2.93 10.85
CA GLY A 80 -0.31 3.12 11.56
C GLY A 80 -0.49 3.35 13.06
N LEU A 81 -1.56 4.03 13.50
CA LEU A 81 -1.77 4.33 14.91
C LEU A 81 -2.64 3.30 15.64
N GLU A 82 -3.64 2.69 14.98
CA GLU A 82 -4.57 1.78 15.66
C GLU A 82 -4.20 0.30 15.49
N MET A 83 -3.45 -0.07 14.46
CA MET A 83 -3.26 -1.47 14.06
C MET A 83 -1.82 -1.98 14.09
N ASP A 84 -0.85 -1.13 14.49
CA ASP A 84 0.60 -1.44 14.54
C ASP A 84 1.13 -2.15 13.28
N MET A 85 0.53 -1.82 12.13
CA MET A 85 0.79 -2.50 10.88
C MET A 85 1.82 -1.71 10.07
N PRO A 86 2.87 -2.34 9.49
CA PRO A 86 3.84 -1.65 8.67
C PRO A 86 3.18 -0.99 7.46
N VAL A 87 3.47 0.29 7.23
CA VAL A 87 2.99 1.03 6.06
C VAL A 87 4.15 1.65 5.29
N ILE A 88 4.14 1.46 3.97
CA ILE A 88 5.05 2.15 3.05
C ILE A 88 4.23 3.15 2.24
N SER A 89 4.62 4.42 2.33
CA SER A 89 3.99 5.51 1.59
C SER A 89 4.80 5.85 0.34
N LYS A 90 4.16 5.83 -0.83
CA LYS A 90 4.72 6.35 -2.08
C LYS A 90 4.41 7.85 -2.13
N ALA A 91 5.44 8.68 -2.03
CA ALA A 91 5.34 10.12 -2.25
C ALA A 91 6.02 10.47 -3.57
N LEU A 92 5.29 11.01 -4.53
CA LEU A 92 5.91 11.66 -5.68
C LEU A 92 6.42 13.02 -5.23
N ALA A 93 7.74 13.19 -5.21
CA ALA A 93 8.35 14.51 -5.14
C ALA A 93 7.99 15.24 -6.44
N GLN A 94 6.92 16.04 -6.43
CA GLN A 94 6.70 17.01 -7.49
C GLN A 94 7.91 17.95 -7.47
N THR A 95 8.81 17.80 -8.44
CA THR A 95 9.76 18.85 -8.74
C THR A 95 8.90 20.01 -9.24
N HIS A 96 8.60 20.97 -8.37
CA HIS A 96 8.15 22.27 -8.81
C HIS A 96 9.21 22.77 -9.80
N SER A 97 8.90 22.71 -11.09
CA SER A 97 9.51 23.61 -12.05
C SER A 97 9.15 25.02 -11.59
N LEU A 98 10.11 25.71 -10.98
CA LEU A 98 9.99 27.12 -10.67
C LEU A 98 9.58 27.86 -11.96
N PRO A 99 8.54 28.70 -11.94
CA PRO A 99 8.28 29.57 -13.07
C PRO A 99 9.46 30.53 -13.20
N PHE A 100 10.04 30.59 -14.40
CA PHE A 100 10.90 31.71 -14.80
C PHE A 100 10.08 33.00 -14.86
#